data_AF-A0A7W9M3E4-F1
#
_entry.id   AF-A0A7W9M3E4-F1
#
_cell.length_a   1.000
_cell.length_b   1.000
_cell.length_c   1.000
_cell.angle_alpha   90.00
_cell.angle_beta   90.00
_cell.angle_gamma   90.00
#
_symmetry.space_group_name_H-M   'P 1'
#
loop_
_entity.id
_entity.type
_entity.pdbx_description
1 polymer ?
#
loop_
_entity_poly.entity_id
_entity_poly.type
_entity_poly.pdbx_seq_one_letter_code
_entity_poly.pdbx_strand_id
1 'polypeptide(L)'
;MQRLALVVRRTDRGRGRYRWLLVVPAVLVLVLTARVVSTDPVGYGVPFWPFANGSDRVEYLVMSQVTSIARALPRLDAVPSAVAAEGVEVLDARVDAGSMWMRVRLDVPDGSRCREVTVLGDTGVQVNSRRVDC
;
A
#
# COMPACT_ATOMS: atom_id res chain seq x y z
N MET A 1 38.71 -53.96 -37.73
CA MET A 1 38.76 -53.90 -36.25
C MET A 1 38.25 -52.53 -35.81
N GLN A 2 37.04 -52.45 -35.24
CA GLN A 2 36.46 -51.19 -34.75
C GLN A 2 36.65 -51.12 -33.23
N ARG A 3 37.41 -50.12 -32.75
CA ARG A 3 37.55 -49.81 -31.32
C ARG A 3 36.43 -48.87 -30.90
N LEU A 4 35.51 -49.38 -30.10
CA LEU A 4 34.52 -48.56 -29.39
C LEU A 4 35.18 -47.99 -28.15
N ALA A 5 35.47 -46.69 -28.18
CA ALA A 5 35.94 -45.95 -27.02
C ALA A 5 34.72 -45.49 -26.20
N LEU A 6 34.63 -45.95 -24.96
CA LEU A 6 33.58 -45.61 -24.02
C LEU A 6 33.85 -44.20 -23.47
N VAL A 7 33.31 -43.17 -24.13
CA VAL A 7 33.37 -41.81 -23.62
C VAL A 7 32.33 -41.67 -22.52
N VAL A 8 32.77 -41.83 -21.26
CA VAL A 8 31.93 -41.56 -20.09
C VAL A 8 31.67 -40.05 -20.02
N ARG A 9 30.52 -39.64 -20.53
CA ARG A 9 30.01 -38.26 -20.39
C ARG A 9 29.71 -38.02 -18.91
N ARG A 10 30.62 -37.35 -18.20
CA ARG A 10 30.40 -36.92 -16.81
C ARG A 10 29.18 -35.99 -16.82
N THR A 11 28.06 -36.49 -16.35
CA THR A 11 26.83 -35.70 -16.22
C THR A 11 27.01 -34.82 -15.00
N ASP A 12 27.32 -33.55 -15.24
CA ASP A 12 27.47 -32.51 -14.22
C ASP A 12 26.11 -32.21 -13.57
N ARG A 13 25.67 -33.10 -12.68
CA ARG A 13 24.44 -32.96 -11.88
C ARG A 13 24.70 -32.06 -10.67
N GLY A 14 25.10 -30.81 -10.91
CA GLY A 14 25.40 -29.85 -9.84
C GLY A 14 24.46 -28.65 -9.75
N ARG A 15 23.69 -28.34 -10.80
CA ARG A 15 23.05 -27.01 -10.94
C ARG A 15 21.69 -26.84 -10.24
N GLY A 16 21.10 -27.90 -9.71
CA GLY A 16 19.75 -27.88 -9.13
C GLY A 16 19.65 -27.81 -7.61
N ARG A 17 20.72 -28.20 -6.89
CA ARG A 17 20.63 -28.46 -5.43
C ARG A 17 20.55 -27.19 -4.58
N TYR A 18 21.10 -26.07 -5.08
CA TYR A 18 21.09 -24.79 -4.39
C TYR A 18 19.98 -23.82 -4.85
N ARG A 19 19.22 -24.17 -5.90
CA ARG A 19 18.09 -23.33 -6.37
C ARG A 19 17.02 -23.15 -5.29
N TRP A 20 16.75 -24.19 -4.51
CA TRP A 20 15.79 -24.15 -3.42
C TRP A 20 16.15 -23.14 -2.32
N LEU A 21 17.45 -22.90 -2.08
CA LEU A 21 17.89 -21.91 -1.09
C LEU A 21 17.55 -20.47 -1.49
N LEU A 22 17.31 -20.19 -2.78
CA LEU A 22 16.86 -18.88 -3.24
C LEU A 22 15.34 -18.86 -3.47
N VAL A 23 14.78 -19.94 -3.98
CA VAL A 23 13.34 -20.03 -4.27
C VAL A 23 12.51 -19.97 -3.00
N VAL A 24 12.86 -20.72 -1.94
CA VAL A 24 12.09 -20.76 -0.70
C VAL A 24 12.01 -19.38 -0.02
N PRO A 25 13.12 -18.67 0.25
CA PRO A 25 13.03 -17.33 0.84
C PRO A 25 12.35 -16.33 -0.09
N ALA A 26 12.56 -16.40 -1.42
CA ALA A 26 11.85 -15.53 -2.36
C ALA A 26 10.33 -15.76 -2.32
N VAL A 27 9.87 -17.01 -2.27
CA VAL A 27 8.45 -17.35 -2.13
C VAL A 27 7.90 -16.87 -0.79
N LEU A 28 8.64 -17.05 0.31
CA LEU A 28 8.25 -16.55 1.64
C LEU A 28 8.07 -15.03 1.64
N VAL A 29 9.03 -14.29 1.08
CA VAL A 29 8.95 -12.84 0.94
C VAL A 29 7.73 -12.46 0.11
N LEU A 30 7.50 -13.10 -1.04
CA LEU A 30 6.34 -12.84 -1.90
C LEU A 30 4.99 -13.11 -1.21
N VAL A 31 4.90 -14.19 -0.42
CA VAL A 31 3.66 -14.53 0.31
C VAL A 31 3.41 -13.52 1.43
N LEU A 32 4.44 -13.12 2.17
CA LEU A 32 4.33 -12.12 3.23
C LEU A 32 3.96 -10.75 2.68
N THR A 33 4.60 -10.31 1.59
CA THR A 33 4.26 -9.03 0.95
C THR A 33 2.84 -9.06 0.40
N ALA A 34 2.41 -10.15 -0.24
CA ALA A 34 1.04 -10.29 -0.73
C ALA A 34 0.01 -10.20 0.42
N ARG A 35 0.28 -10.86 1.56
CA ARG A 35 -0.58 -10.79 2.76
C ARG A 35 -0.67 -9.36 3.29
N VAL A 36 0.46 -8.69 3.49
CA VAL A 36 0.49 -7.32 4.02
C VAL A 36 -0.25 -6.37 3.09
N VAL A 37 0.04 -6.40 1.79
CA VAL A 37 -0.60 -5.47 0.86
C VAL A 37 -2.09 -5.76 0.69
N SER A 38 -2.53 -7.02 0.80
CA SER A 38 -3.96 -7.36 0.74
C SER A 38 -4.79 -6.78 1.90
N THR A 39 -4.15 -6.41 3.02
CA THR A 39 -4.87 -5.87 4.19
C THR A 39 -5.19 -4.38 4.07
N ASP A 40 -4.34 -3.60 3.38
CA ASP A 40 -4.57 -2.17 3.14
C ASP A 40 -3.80 -1.69 1.90
N PRO A 41 -4.26 -2.04 0.68
CA PRO A 41 -3.53 -1.71 -0.55
C PRO A 41 -3.39 -0.20 -0.76
N VAL A 42 -4.32 0.59 -0.25
CA VAL A 42 -4.31 2.06 -0.32
C VAL A 42 -3.29 2.66 0.66
N GLY A 43 -3.24 2.17 1.90
CA GLY A 43 -2.26 2.61 2.91
C GLY A 43 -0.80 2.39 2.48
N TYR A 44 -0.54 1.37 1.65
CA TYR A 44 0.79 1.07 1.13
C TYR A 44 1.07 1.65 -0.27
N GLY A 45 0.15 2.44 -0.84
CA GLY A 45 0.35 3.13 -2.12
C GLY A 45 0.39 2.21 -3.35
N VAL A 46 -0.15 0.98 -3.25
CA VAL A 46 -0.11 -0.03 -4.31
C VAL A 46 -1.50 -0.65 -4.51
N PRO A 47 -2.42 0.05 -5.20
CA PRO A 47 -3.66 -0.57 -5.69
C PRO A 47 -3.32 -1.48 -6.87
N PHE A 48 -2.68 -2.62 -6.61
CA PHE A 48 -2.27 -3.57 -7.64
C PHE A 48 -3.28 -4.71 -7.77
N TRP A 49 -3.76 -4.94 -8.98
CA TRP A 49 -4.57 -6.11 -9.33
C TRP A 49 -3.70 -7.37 -9.23
N PRO A 50 -4.14 -8.51 -8.66
CA PRO A 50 -5.52 -8.93 -8.34
C PRO A 50 -6.03 -8.62 -6.92
N PHE A 51 -5.31 -7.82 -6.12
CA PHE A 51 -5.63 -7.64 -4.70
C PHE A 51 -6.50 -6.42 -4.40
N ALA A 52 -6.69 -5.54 -5.39
CA ALA A 52 -7.54 -4.35 -5.30
C ALA A 52 -8.85 -4.55 -6.09
N ASN A 53 -9.97 -4.12 -5.50
CA ASN A 53 -11.29 -4.11 -6.09
C ASN A 53 -11.72 -2.67 -6.53
N GLY A 54 -12.94 -2.54 -7.06
CA GLY A 54 -13.46 -1.22 -7.49
C GLY A 54 -13.55 -0.21 -6.34
N SER A 55 -13.91 -0.67 -5.15
CA SER A 55 -13.97 0.16 -3.94
C SER A 55 -12.59 0.65 -3.49
N ASP A 56 -11.55 -0.19 -3.61
CA ASP A 56 -10.17 0.21 -3.31
C ASP A 56 -9.67 1.29 -4.27
N ARG A 57 -10.14 1.27 -5.54
CA ARG A 57 -9.86 2.33 -6.51
C ARG A 57 -10.55 3.65 -6.13
N VAL A 58 -11.80 3.60 -5.70
CA VAL A 58 -12.53 4.80 -5.23
C VAL A 58 -11.85 5.37 -3.99
N GLU A 59 -11.54 4.52 -3.02
CA GLU A 59 -10.81 4.89 -1.80
C GLU A 59 -9.45 5.52 -2.13
N TYR A 60 -8.71 4.95 -3.07
CA TYR A 60 -7.44 5.52 -3.54
C TYR A 60 -7.61 6.92 -4.15
N LEU A 61 -8.64 7.14 -4.97
CA LEU A 61 -8.90 8.45 -5.59
C LEU A 61 -9.21 9.50 -4.53
N VAL A 62 -10.05 9.17 -3.55
CA VAL A 62 -10.34 10.09 -2.44
C VAL A 62 -9.08 10.38 -1.62
N MET A 63 -8.29 9.36 -1.31
CA MET A 63 -7.03 9.57 -0.56
C MET A 63 -6.00 10.39 -1.35
N SER A 64 -5.95 10.24 -2.68
CA SER A 64 -5.14 11.08 -3.56
C SER A 64 -5.60 12.54 -3.51
N GLN A 65 -6.92 12.77 -3.48
CA GLN A 65 -7.49 14.11 -3.37
C GLN A 65 -7.20 14.74 -2.00
N VAL A 66 -7.42 13.99 -0.90
CA VAL A 66 -7.04 14.41 0.46
C VAL A 66 -5.56 14.79 0.54
N THR A 67 -4.69 14.00 -0.08
CA THR A 67 -3.25 14.28 -0.14
C THR A 67 -2.94 15.55 -0.92
N SER A 68 -3.65 15.79 -2.03
CA SER A 68 -3.52 17.01 -2.83
C SER A 68 -3.94 18.25 -2.03
N ILE A 69 -5.08 18.19 -1.33
CA ILE A 69 -5.60 19.28 -0.48
C ILE A 69 -4.61 19.59 0.63
N ALA A 70 -4.14 18.57 1.35
CA ALA A 70 -3.17 18.73 2.43
C ALA A 70 -1.88 19.42 1.94
N ARG A 71 -1.43 19.12 0.72
CA ARG A 71 -0.24 19.73 0.10
C ARG A 71 -0.47 21.14 -0.41
N ALA A 72 -1.67 21.43 -0.91
CA ALA A 72 -2.01 22.74 -1.46
C ALA A 72 -2.21 23.80 -0.36
N LEU A 73 -2.56 23.37 0.86
CA LEU A 73 -2.87 24.27 1.96
C LEU A 73 -1.62 24.61 2.79
N PRO A 74 -1.36 25.90 3.05
CA PRO A 74 -0.23 26.34 3.87
C PRO A 74 -0.46 26.12 5.37
N ARG A 75 -1.71 25.89 5.80
CA ARG A 75 -2.07 25.68 7.20
C ARG A 75 -2.85 24.36 7.36
N LEU A 76 -2.44 23.56 8.34
CA LEU A 76 -3.01 22.23 8.59
C LEU A 76 -4.41 22.27 9.22
N ASP A 77 -4.76 23.37 9.88
CA ASP A 77 -6.08 23.60 10.50
C ASP A 77 -7.21 23.75 9.47
N ALA A 78 -6.89 24.21 8.26
CA ALA A 78 -7.84 24.34 7.15
C ALA A 78 -8.08 23.02 6.39
N VAL A 79 -7.26 21.98 6.62
CA VAL A 79 -7.35 20.74 5.86
C VAL A 79 -8.65 19.97 6.12
N PRO A 80 -9.11 19.77 7.38
CA PRO A 80 -10.36 19.03 7.64
C PRO A 80 -11.58 19.67 6.97
N SER A 81 -11.71 21.00 7.03
CA SER A 81 -12.83 21.71 6.40
C SER A 81 -12.77 21.67 4.88
N ALA A 82 -11.58 21.77 4.29
CA ALA A 82 -11.39 21.63 2.85
C ALA A 82 -11.71 20.21 2.36
N VAL A 83 -11.32 19.17 3.12
CA VAL A 83 -11.69 17.78 2.82
C VAL A 83 -13.21 17.57 2.90
N ALA A 84 -13.87 18.14 3.91
CA ALA A 84 -15.32 18.09 4.03
C ALA A 84 -16.06 18.77 2.86
N ALA A 85 -15.51 19.87 2.33
CA ALA A 85 -16.06 20.58 1.18
C ALA A 85 -16.05 19.75 -0.12
N GLU A 86 -15.15 18.76 -0.22
CA GLU A 86 -15.07 17.83 -1.35
C GLU A 86 -16.01 16.62 -1.20
N GLY A 87 -16.91 16.66 -0.21
CA GLY A 87 -17.90 15.61 0.02
C GLY A 87 -17.37 14.39 0.78
N VAL A 88 -16.19 14.49 1.41
CA VAL A 88 -15.67 13.45 2.32
C VAL A 88 -16.13 13.73 3.73
N GLU A 89 -16.74 12.77 4.40
CA GLU A 89 -17.24 12.99 5.75
C GLU A 89 -16.11 12.92 6.78
N VAL A 90 -15.89 14.01 7.51
CA VAL A 90 -14.89 14.08 8.58
C VAL A 90 -15.59 13.85 9.92
N LEU A 91 -15.27 12.73 10.57
CA LEU A 91 -15.88 12.31 11.84
C LEU A 91 -15.21 12.98 13.05
N ASP A 92 -13.90 13.15 13.00
CA ASP A 92 -13.09 13.73 14.08
C ASP A 92 -11.83 14.36 13.49
N ALA A 93 -11.34 15.42 14.10
CA ALA A 93 -10.12 16.12 13.66
C ALA A 93 -9.40 16.75 14.85
N ARG A 94 -8.08 16.56 14.90
CA ARG A 94 -7.17 17.11 15.90
C ARG A 94 -6.00 17.75 15.18
N VAL A 95 -5.61 18.94 15.61
CA VAL A 95 -4.48 19.67 15.04
C VAL A 95 -3.52 19.96 16.17
N ASP A 96 -2.28 19.50 16.01
CA ASP A 96 -1.19 19.69 16.94
C ASP A 96 -0.09 20.54 16.29
N ALA A 97 0.94 20.91 17.05
CA ALA A 97 2.08 21.63 16.51
C ALA A 97 2.79 20.78 15.43
N GLY A 98 2.73 21.23 14.18
CA GLY A 98 3.40 20.57 13.05
C GLY A 98 2.70 19.32 12.50
N SER A 99 1.56 18.92 13.07
CA SER A 99 0.81 17.75 12.60
C SER A 99 -0.70 17.92 12.71
N MET A 100 -1.43 17.19 11.88
CA MET A 100 -2.87 17.08 11.95
C MET A 100 -3.26 15.62 11.83
N TRP A 101 -4.24 15.23 12.63
CA TRP A 101 -4.91 13.94 12.55
C TRP A 101 -6.38 14.16 12.25
N MET A 102 -6.96 13.35 11.39
CA MET A 102 -8.41 13.33 11.19
C MET A 102 -8.90 11.92 10.90
N ARG A 103 -10.13 11.63 11.32
CA ARG A 103 -10.85 10.42 10.95
C ARG A 103 -11.90 10.76 9.91
N VAL A 104 -11.85 10.06 8.78
CA VAL A 104 -12.76 10.26 7.65
C VAL A 104 -13.58 9.00 7.41
N ARG A 105 -14.83 9.19 6.99
CA ARG A 105 -15.71 8.14 6.46
C ARG A 105 -15.87 8.35 4.96
N LEU A 106 -15.74 7.25 4.24
CA LEU A 106 -15.75 7.17 2.79
C LEU A 106 -16.90 6.28 2.37
N ASP A 107 -17.76 6.78 1.49
CA ASP A 107 -18.78 5.97 0.84
C ASP A 107 -18.16 5.29 -0.38
N VAL A 108 -18.06 3.97 -0.34
CA VAL A 108 -17.59 3.14 -1.45
C VAL A 108 -18.70 2.21 -1.91
N PRO A 109 -18.62 1.65 -3.14
CA PRO A 109 -19.68 0.78 -3.67
C PRO A 109 -20.07 -0.40 -2.76
N ASP A 110 -19.12 -0.94 -2.01
CA ASP A 110 -19.34 -2.08 -1.10
C ASP A 110 -19.78 -1.67 0.32
N GLY A 111 -19.98 -0.38 0.60
CA GLY A 111 -20.41 0.14 1.92
C GLY A 111 -19.61 1.36 2.37
N SER A 112 -19.56 1.62 3.68
CA SER A 112 -18.74 2.69 4.25
C SER A 112 -17.38 2.15 4.72
N ARG A 113 -16.34 2.96 4.58
CA ARG A 113 -15.00 2.67 5.10
C ARG A 113 -14.47 3.86 5.87
N CYS A 114 -13.84 3.61 7.01
CA CYS A 114 -13.26 4.66 7.83
C CYS A 114 -11.73 4.59 7.76
N ARG A 115 -11.11 5.77 7.70
CA ARG A 115 -9.66 5.91 7.76
C ARG A 115 -9.26 6.98 8.73
N GLU A 116 -8.17 6.75 9.42
CA GLU A 116 -7.44 7.80 10.09
C GLU A 116 -6.34 8.29 9.17
N VAL A 117 -6.25 9.61 9.04
CA VAL A 117 -5.29 10.31 8.21
C VAL A 117 -4.44 11.17 9.13
N THR A 118 -3.12 11.11 8.97
CA THR A 118 -2.17 11.95 9.69
C THR A 118 -1.35 12.72 8.67
N VAL A 119 -1.28 14.04 8.85
CA VAL A 119 -0.53 14.96 8.01
C VAL A 119 0.57 15.58 8.84
N LEU A 120 1.82 15.48 8.38
CA LEU A 120 3.00 16.07 9.01
C LEU A 120 3.49 17.24 8.15
N GLY A 121 3.75 18.40 8.75
CA GLY A 121 4.07 19.66 8.05
C GLY A 121 5.53 20.13 8.12
N ASP A 122 6.38 19.53 8.97
CA ASP A 122 7.67 20.14 9.37
C ASP A 122 8.75 20.19 8.27
N THR A 123 8.80 19.20 7.38
CA THR A 123 9.82 19.11 6.30
C THR A 123 9.21 18.83 4.93
N GLY A 124 7.94 19.24 4.75
CA GLY A 124 7.12 18.89 3.60
C GLY A 124 5.91 18.05 4.02
N VAL A 125 4.79 18.23 3.31
CA VAL A 125 3.52 17.61 3.67
C VAL A 125 3.57 16.10 3.39
N GLN A 126 3.73 15.32 4.46
CA GLN A 126 3.64 13.87 4.45
C GLN A 126 2.26 13.45 4.94
N VAL A 127 1.55 12.68 4.12
CA VAL A 127 0.22 12.14 4.45
C VAL A 127 0.35 10.65 4.67
N ASN A 128 0.02 10.20 5.88
CA ASN A 128 -0.09 8.81 6.24
C ASN A 128 -1.57 8.49 6.48
N SER A 129 -2.00 7.27 6.16
CA SER A 129 -3.37 6.85 6.46
C SER A 129 -3.42 5.39 6.87
N ARG A 130 -4.33 5.07 7.78
CA ARG A 130 -4.63 3.69 8.19
C ARG A 130 -6.12 3.43 8.15
N ARG A 131 -6.50 2.23 7.74
CA ARG A 131 -7.88 1.77 7.83
C ARG A 131 -8.28 1.51 9.29
N VAL A 132 -9.48 1.94 9.67
CA VAL A 132 -10.09 1.71 10.98
C VAL A 132 -11.55 1.30 10.82
N ASP A 133 -12.12 0.70 11.85
CA ASP A 133 -13.54 0.42 11.87
C ASP A 133 -14.35 1.73 11.95
N CYS A 134 -15.44 1.75 11.19
CA CYS A 134 -16.57 2.63 11.42
C CYS A 134 -17.43 2.01 12.55
#